data_AF-A0A0J7L9Q2-F1
#
_entry.id   AF-A0A0J7L9Q2-F1
#
_cell.length_a   1.000
_cell.length_b   1.000
_cell.length_c   1.000
_cell.angle_alpha   90.00
_cell.angle_beta   90.00
_cell.angle_gamma   90.00
#
_symmetry.space_group_name_H-M   'P 1'
#
loop_
_entity.id
_entity.type
_entity.pdbx_description
1 polymer ?
#
loop_
_entity_poly.entity_id
_entity_poly.type
_entity_poly.pdbx_seq_one_letter_code
_entity_poly.pdbx_strand_id
1 'polypeptide(L)'
;MNQWIKTIEKKNDLDVVKLTDPDYMSVIERNIETGVPILLENIGERLEIVLEPILSKNIYKNEAAWYIDIGAKSIRYSQNFRFYITTRLSNPDYTADVFSKLTVIDFSMPDGTLRDKLLDIVVSKERPELQEKFEALRIQDAANKKVLQQQEDNILSTLSSTTTNILEDESAIQTLDSSKTLTVNIMKRQEAARSMTEDINKFRDTYLQFADHCAAVRYLDRDVEQKRRSRKTTAVSQIFVYEKPSFQRLQIAVRET
;
A
#
# COMPACT_ATOMS: atom_id res chain seq x y z
N MET A 1 11.73 -2.97 -13.40
CA MET A 1 10.51 -2.24 -12.98
C MET A 1 10.33 -0.98 -13.80
N ASN A 2 11.40 -0.19 -13.98
CA ASN A 2 11.36 1.02 -14.79
C ASN A 2 10.84 0.78 -16.22
N GLN A 3 11.08 -0.40 -16.79
CA GLN A 3 10.53 -0.80 -18.09
C GLN A 3 9.01 -0.90 -18.11
N TRP A 4 8.39 -1.31 -17.00
CA TRP A 4 6.94 -1.38 -16.89
C TRP A 4 6.30 -0.01 -16.85
N ILE A 5 6.82 0.90 -16.00
CA ILE A 5 6.36 2.30 -15.95
C ILE A 5 6.49 2.93 -17.33
N LYS A 6 7.63 2.72 -18.01
CA LYS A 6 7.87 3.15 -19.40
C LYS A 6 6.88 2.54 -20.40
N THR A 7 6.36 1.34 -20.15
CA THR A 7 5.40 0.66 -21.03
C THR A 7 3.99 1.20 -20.83
N ILE A 8 3.56 1.39 -19.58
CA ILE A 8 2.24 1.96 -19.26
C ILE A 8 2.14 3.41 -19.74
N GLU A 9 3.18 4.20 -19.45
CA GLU A 9 3.19 5.62 -19.76
C GLU A 9 3.73 5.90 -21.17
N LYS A 10 3.87 4.86 -22.02
CA LYS A 10 4.35 4.99 -23.40
C LYS A 10 3.48 5.91 -24.25
N LYS A 11 2.17 5.92 -24.01
CA LYS A 11 1.21 6.81 -24.70
C LYS A 11 1.19 8.24 -24.15
N ASN A 12 1.82 8.47 -23.00
CA ASN A 12 1.78 9.75 -22.27
C ASN A 12 3.14 10.47 -22.25
N ASP A 13 4.09 10.03 -23.09
CA ASP A 13 5.43 10.64 -23.22
C ASP A 13 6.20 10.76 -21.89
N LEU A 14 6.31 9.66 -21.14
CA LEU A 14 7.04 9.60 -19.87
C LEU A 14 8.48 10.13 -19.99
N ASP A 15 8.77 11.17 -19.22
CA ASP A 15 10.13 11.67 -19.02
C ASP A 15 10.83 10.92 -17.88
N VAL A 16 12.13 10.68 -18.05
CA VAL A 16 12.94 9.89 -17.10
C VAL A 16 14.12 10.74 -16.67
N VAL A 17 14.28 10.90 -15.36
CA VAL A 17 15.27 11.80 -14.77
C VAL A 17 15.97 11.12 -13.59
N LYS A 18 17.22 11.50 -13.31
CA LYS A 18 17.97 11.05 -12.13
C LYS A 18 18.36 12.24 -11.25
N LEU A 19 18.55 12.01 -9.96
CA LEU A 19 19.08 13.02 -9.03
C LEU A 19 20.49 13.50 -9.38
N THR A 20 21.23 12.75 -10.21
CA THR A 20 22.56 13.14 -10.71
C THR A 20 22.51 14.20 -11.80
N ASP A 21 21.35 14.42 -12.42
CA ASP A 21 21.21 15.31 -13.55
C ASP A 21 21.13 16.75 -13.02
N PRO A 22 21.96 17.69 -13.48
CA PRO A 22 22.03 19.04 -12.90
C PRO A 22 20.70 19.81 -13.02
N ASP A 23 19.92 19.51 -14.07
CA ASP A 23 18.67 20.21 -14.38
C ASP A 23 17.41 19.43 -13.97
N TYR A 24 17.56 18.38 -13.14
CA TYR A 24 16.45 17.47 -12.81
C TYR A 24 15.22 18.22 -12.28
N MET A 25 15.44 19.24 -11.45
CA MET A 25 14.37 20.02 -10.85
C MET A 25 13.63 20.84 -11.91
N SER A 26 14.35 21.47 -12.84
CA SER A 26 13.74 22.24 -13.93
C SER A 26 12.90 21.35 -14.86
N VAL A 27 13.33 20.11 -15.09
CA VAL A 27 12.54 19.13 -15.85
C VAL A 27 11.26 18.76 -15.10
N ILE A 28 11.34 18.52 -13.78
CA ILE A 28 10.16 18.26 -12.95
C ILE A 28 9.19 19.45 -12.97
N GLU A 29 9.67 20.67 -12.77
CA GLU A 29 8.86 21.90 -12.79
C GLU A 29 8.07 22.04 -14.12
N ARG A 30 8.76 21.86 -15.26
CA ARG A 30 8.14 21.90 -16.59
C ARG A 30 7.09 20.81 -16.77
N ASN A 31 7.34 19.62 -16.25
CA ASN A 31 6.46 18.48 -16.42
C ASN A 31 5.21 18.59 -15.53
N ILE A 32 5.33 19.23 -14.36
CA ILE A 32 4.18 19.62 -13.52
C ILE A 32 3.25 20.58 -14.28
N GLU A 33 3.81 21.56 -14.99
CA GLU A 33 3.03 22.54 -15.75
C GLU A 33 2.34 21.93 -16.97
N THR A 34 3.06 21.10 -17.71
CA THR A 34 2.55 20.44 -18.93
C THR A 34 1.66 19.22 -18.61
N GLY A 35 1.78 18.63 -17.43
CA GLY A 35 1.07 17.42 -17.03
C GLY A 35 1.68 16.13 -17.59
N VAL A 36 2.92 16.18 -18.07
CA VAL A 36 3.66 15.01 -18.56
C VAL A 36 4.11 14.17 -17.35
N PRO A 37 3.85 12.85 -17.33
CA PRO A 37 4.32 11.97 -16.27
C PRO A 37 5.85 11.95 -16.23
N ILE A 38 6.42 11.90 -15.02
CA ILE A 38 7.88 11.85 -14.83
C ILE A 38 8.31 10.74 -13.89
N LEU A 39 9.39 10.03 -14.24
CA LEU A 39 10.01 8.96 -13.48
C LEU A 39 11.38 9.41 -12.96
N LEU A 40 11.50 9.56 -11.65
CA LEU A 40 12.75 9.79 -10.93
C LEU A 40 13.40 8.45 -10.58
N GLU A 41 14.54 8.15 -11.22
CA GLU A 41 15.25 6.88 -11.06
C GLU A 41 16.36 6.93 -10.01
N ASN A 42 16.49 5.82 -9.27
CA ASN A 42 17.61 5.50 -8.38
C ASN A 42 17.76 6.46 -7.21
N ILE A 43 16.66 6.76 -6.52
CA ILE A 43 16.74 7.50 -5.26
C ILE A 43 17.50 6.66 -4.23
N GLY A 44 18.45 7.31 -3.56
CA GLY A 44 19.24 6.74 -2.47
C GLY A 44 18.49 6.74 -1.13
N GLU A 45 19.23 6.71 -0.03
CA GLU A 45 18.66 6.59 1.32
C GLU A 45 17.93 7.85 1.79
N ARG A 46 18.15 8.99 1.12
CA ARG A 46 17.55 10.27 1.48
C ARG A 46 16.84 10.88 0.28
N LEU A 47 15.62 11.37 0.53
CA LEU A 47 14.90 12.24 -0.38
C LEU A 47 15.36 13.69 -0.17
N GLU A 48 15.58 14.40 -1.26
CA GLU A 48 15.97 15.81 -1.22
C GLU A 48 14.81 16.67 -0.71
N ILE A 49 15.09 17.61 0.21
CA ILE A 49 14.08 18.50 0.82
C ILE A 49 13.35 19.33 -0.23
N VAL A 50 14.00 19.63 -1.37
CA VAL A 50 13.38 20.38 -2.47
C VAL A 50 12.19 19.65 -3.11
N LEU A 51 12.12 18.32 -2.98
CA LEU A 51 11.00 17.52 -3.47
C LEU A 51 9.80 17.56 -2.51
N GLU A 52 9.99 18.02 -1.27
CA GLU A 52 8.98 18.01 -0.22
C GLU A 52 7.65 18.69 -0.60
N PRO A 53 7.61 19.87 -1.25
CA PRO A 53 6.36 20.50 -1.65
C PRO A 53 5.58 19.65 -2.67
N ILE A 54 6.32 18.95 -3.54
CA ILE A 54 5.75 17.97 -4.46
C ILE A 54 5.21 16.82 -3.62
N LEU A 55 6.04 16.11 -2.86
CA LEU A 55 5.61 14.94 -2.06
C LEU A 55 4.41 15.20 -1.15
N SER A 56 4.31 16.39 -0.55
CA SER A 56 3.22 16.79 0.34
C SER A 56 1.96 17.30 -0.37
N LYS A 57 1.96 17.45 -1.71
CA LYS A 57 0.83 18.00 -2.48
C LYS A 57 0.34 19.35 -1.94
N ASN A 58 1.27 20.25 -1.66
CA ASN A 58 0.94 21.62 -1.23
C ASN A 58 0.43 22.45 -2.42
N ILE A 59 -0.68 22.02 -3.00
CA ILE A 59 -1.36 22.66 -4.12
C ILE A 59 -2.46 23.58 -3.60
N TYR A 60 -2.58 24.75 -4.21
CA TYR A 60 -3.65 25.69 -3.91
C TYR A 60 -4.36 26.11 -5.20
N LYS A 61 -5.63 26.44 -5.06
CA LYS A 61 -6.42 26.97 -6.15
C LYS A 61 -6.31 28.49 -6.13
N ASN A 62 -5.86 29.06 -7.24
CA ASN A 62 -5.90 30.49 -7.47
C ASN A 62 -6.77 30.75 -8.69
N GLU A 63 -7.85 31.51 -8.49
CA GLU A 63 -8.91 31.72 -9.48
C GLU A 63 -9.46 30.39 -10.07
N ALA A 64 -9.19 30.13 -11.36
CA ALA A 64 -9.63 28.95 -12.09
C ALA A 64 -8.54 27.87 -12.25
N ALA A 65 -7.30 28.13 -11.82
CA ALA A 65 -6.16 27.24 -12.01
C ALA A 65 -5.58 26.73 -10.67
N TRP A 66 -4.92 25.58 -10.73
CA TRP A 66 -4.18 25.01 -9.61
C TRP A 66 -2.72 25.43 -9.70
N TYR A 67 -2.11 25.67 -8.55
CA TYR A 67 -0.71 26.07 -8.42
C TYR A 67 -0.03 25.27 -7.32
N ILE A 68 1.29 25.15 -7.42
CA ILE A 68 2.17 24.57 -6.40
C ILE A 68 3.36 25.50 -6.21
N ASP A 69 3.71 25.74 -4.95
CA ASP A 69 4.90 26.53 -4.61
C ASP A 69 6.08 25.59 -4.36
N ILE A 70 7.15 25.77 -5.14
CA ILE A 70 8.39 25.01 -4.99
C ILE A 70 9.52 26.02 -4.75
N GLY A 71 10.01 26.06 -3.51
CA GLY A 71 10.98 27.08 -3.08
C GLY A 71 10.40 28.49 -3.20
N ALA A 72 10.96 29.30 -4.11
CA ALA A 72 10.50 30.67 -4.37
C ALA A 72 9.65 30.80 -5.64
N LYS A 73 9.33 29.70 -6.32
CA LYS A 73 8.57 29.70 -7.59
C LYS A 73 7.16 29.16 -7.37
N SER A 74 6.18 29.85 -7.94
CA SER A 74 4.81 29.35 -8.06
C SER A 74 4.59 28.83 -9.47
N ILE A 75 4.29 27.53 -9.59
CA ILE A 75 4.16 26.84 -10.88
C ILE A 75 2.70 26.39 -11.03
N ARG A 76 2.15 26.53 -12.23
CA ARG A 76 0.82 26.01 -12.54
C ARG A 76 0.83 24.48 -12.43
N TYR A 77 -0.08 23.92 -11.65
CA TYR A 77 -0.20 22.49 -11.44
C TYR A 77 -1.22 21.87 -12.40
N SER A 78 -0.78 20.92 -13.22
CA SER A 78 -1.66 20.12 -14.05
C SER A 78 -2.22 18.93 -13.27
N GLN A 79 -3.54 18.76 -13.29
CA GLN A 79 -4.21 17.62 -12.66
C GLN A 79 -3.93 16.26 -13.34
N ASN A 80 -3.26 16.25 -14.50
CA ASN A 80 -2.86 15.01 -15.19
C ASN A 80 -1.42 14.58 -14.83
N PHE A 81 -0.71 15.38 -14.03
CA PHE A 81 0.69 15.14 -13.68
C PHE A 81 0.84 13.93 -12.77
N ARG A 82 1.65 12.97 -13.20
CA ARG A 82 2.04 11.78 -12.43
C ARG A 82 3.51 11.82 -12.10
N PHE A 83 3.86 11.52 -10.86
CA PHE A 83 5.24 11.41 -10.44
C PHE A 83 5.52 9.98 -9.98
N TYR A 84 6.57 9.39 -10.52
CA TYR A 84 7.02 8.06 -10.16
C TYR A 84 8.42 8.15 -9.59
N ILE A 85 8.67 7.45 -8.50
CA ILE A 85 10.01 7.35 -7.91
C ILE A 85 10.38 5.88 -7.83
N THR A 86 11.62 5.56 -8.16
CA THR A 86 12.16 4.21 -8.00
C THR A 86 13.45 4.23 -7.19
N THR A 87 13.60 3.24 -6.31
CA THR A 87 14.83 3.00 -5.55
C THR A 87 15.36 1.59 -5.81
N ARG A 88 16.69 1.44 -5.73
CA ARG A 88 17.38 0.14 -5.79
C ARG A 88 17.68 -0.42 -4.41
N LEU A 89 17.33 0.29 -3.34
CA LEU A 89 17.62 -0.11 -1.98
C LEU A 89 16.62 -1.16 -1.52
N SER A 90 17.06 -2.40 -1.25
CA SER A 90 16.16 -3.49 -0.83
C SER A 90 15.38 -3.17 0.44
N ASN A 91 15.95 -2.38 1.34
CA ASN A 91 15.29 -1.91 2.57
C ASN A 91 15.73 -0.46 2.87
N PRO A 92 15.09 0.55 2.25
CA PRO A 92 15.43 1.93 2.53
C PRO A 92 14.86 2.34 3.89
N ASP A 93 15.70 2.97 4.71
CA ASP A 93 15.34 3.48 6.03
C ASP A 93 14.72 4.88 5.91
N TYR A 94 13.57 4.97 5.24
CA TYR A 94 12.81 6.22 5.17
C TYR A 94 12.02 6.46 6.46
N THR A 95 11.81 7.72 6.80
CA THR A 95 11.02 8.09 7.99
C THR A 95 9.54 7.78 7.77
N ALA A 96 8.80 7.57 8.86
CA ALA A 96 7.35 7.37 8.81
C ALA A 96 6.62 8.52 8.10
N ASP A 97 7.16 9.73 8.21
CA ASP A 97 6.69 10.92 7.50
C ASP A 97 6.71 10.73 5.96
N VAL A 98 7.80 10.20 5.40
CA VAL A 98 7.90 9.88 3.96
C VAL A 98 6.90 8.80 3.56
N PHE A 99 6.78 7.74 4.37
CA PHE A 99 5.82 6.65 4.13
C PHE A 99 4.36 7.12 4.21
N SER A 100 4.07 8.19 4.96
CA SER A 100 2.72 8.75 5.04
C SER A 100 2.33 9.54 3.79
N LYS A 101 3.29 10.18 3.12
CA LYS A 101 3.10 11.03 1.94
C LYS A 101 3.08 10.25 0.63
N LEU A 102 3.75 9.10 0.60
CA LEU A 102 3.93 8.30 -0.60
C LEU A 102 3.24 6.94 -0.50
N THR A 103 2.69 6.48 -1.63
CA THR A 103 2.24 5.08 -1.74
C THR A 103 3.41 4.22 -2.16
N VAL A 104 3.95 3.43 -1.22
CA VAL A 104 5.11 2.56 -1.44
C VAL A 104 4.66 1.17 -1.85
N ILE A 105 5.16 0.71 -2.99
CA ILE A 105 4.94 -0.65 -3.49
C ILE A 105 6.31 -1.32 -3.52
N ASP A 106 6.50 -2.27 -2.61
CA ASP A 106 7.71 -3.10 -2.55
C ASP A 106 7.49 -4.39 -3.35
N PHE A 107 8.22 -4.50 -4.46
CA PHE A 107 8.11 -5.63 -5.36
C PHE A 107 9.03 -6.79 -4.96
N SER A 108 9.83 -6.64 -3.91
CA SER A 108 10.62 -7.75 -3.36
C SER A 108 9.74 -8.79 -2.66
N MET A 109 8.55 -8.40 -2.21
CA MET A 109 7.59 -9.27 -1.51
C MET A 109 7.17 -10.51 -2.32
N PRO A 110 6.69 -11.57 -1.63
CA PRO A 110 6.04 -12.71 -2.27
C PRO A 110 4.80 -12.29 -3.05
N ASP A 111 4.49 -13.01 -4.15
CA ASP A 111 3.45 -12.61 -5.09
C ASP A 111 2.07 -12.48 -4.42
N GLY A 112 1.74 -13.37 -3.49
CA GLY A 112 0.49 -13.27 -2.71
C GLY A 112 0.41 -11.97 -1.91
N THR A 113 1.48 -11.62 -1.20
CA THR A 113 1.53 -10.38 -0.39
C THR A 113 1.52 -9.13 -1.25
N LEU A 114 2.23 -9.14 -2.38
CA LEU A 114 2.23 -8.03 -3.34
C LEU A 114 0.82 -7.84 -3.93
N ARG A 115 0.17 -8.94 -4.33
CA ARG A 115 -1.20 -8.93 -4.85
C ARG A 115 -2.17 -8.33 -3.85
N ASP A 116 -2.12 -8.79 -2.59
CA ASP A 116 -2.98 -8.28 -1.52
C ASP A 116 -2.75 -6.78 -1.29
N LYS A 117 -1.49 -6.33 -1.23
CA LYS A 117 -1.17 -4.90 -1.10
C LYS A 117 -1.69 -4.07 -2.27
N LEU A 118 -1.55 -4.55 -3.49
CA LEU A 118 -2.06 -3.87 -4.67
C LEU A 118 -3.59 -3.79 -4.65
N LEU A 119 -4.27 -4.86 -4.24
CA LEU A 119 -5.73 -4.88 -4.06
C LEU A 119 -6.16 -3.88 -2.99
N ASP A 120 -5.48 -3.83 -1.86
CA ASP A 120 -5.79 -2.89 -0.77
C ASP A 120 -5.63 -1.44 -1.24
N ILE A 121 -4.56 -1.14 -1.99
CA ILE A 121 -4.35 0.18 -2.59
C ILE A 121 -5.51 0.52 -3.54
N VAL A 122 -5.89 -0.38 -4.44
CA VAL A 122 -6.97 -0.13 -5.41
C VAL A 122 -8.31 0.08 -4.71
N VAL A 123 -8.68 -0.79 -3.77
CA VAL A 123 -9.94 -0.71 -3.04
C VAL A 123 -10.00 0.55 -2.18
N SER A 124 -8.89 0.94 -1.54
CA SER A 124 -8.81 2.20 -0.78
C SER A 124 -9.11 3.44 -1.62
N LYS A 125 -8.84 3.39 -2.94
CA LYS A 125 -9.11 4.52 -3.85
C LYS A 125 -10.54 4.50 -4.37
N GLU A 126 -11.04 3.34 -4.76
CA GLU A 126 -12.38 3.20 -5.33
C GLU A 126 -13.48 3.33 -4.27
N ARG A 127 -13.30 2.68 -3.12
CA ARG A 127 -14.26 2.66 -2.02
C ARG A 127 -13.54 2.77 -0.68
N PRO A 128 -13.06 3.97 -0.31
CA PRO A 128 -12.37 4.19 0.96
C PRO A 128 -13.22 3.75 2.17
N GLU A 129 -14.53 3.96 2.13
CA GLU A 129 -15.45 3.53 3.19
C GLU A 129 -15.49 2.01 3.40
N LEU A 130 -15.34 1.22 2.32
CA LEU A 130 -15.26 -0.23 2.43
C LEU A 130 -13.90 -0.66 2.97
N GLN A 131 -12.82 0.01 2.54
CA GLN A 131 -11.47 -0.28 3.03
C GLN A 131 -11.34 0.04 4.52
N GLU A 132 -11.88 1.16 4.99
CA GLU A 132 -11.86 1.53 6.41
C GLU A 132 -12.60 0.50 7.27
N LYS A 133 -13.77 0.05 6.80
CA LYS A 133 -14.52 -1.04 7.46
C LYS A 133 -13.72 -2.35 7.46
N PHE A 134 -13.06 -2.68 6.35
CA PHE A 134 -12.21 -3.87 6.26
C PHE A 134 -11.04 -3.82 7.25
N GLU A 135 -10.35 -2.69 7.33
CA GLU A 135 -9.24 -2.49 8.26
C GLU A 135 -9.71 -2.52 9.72
N ALA A 136 -10.84 -1.89 10.03
CA ALA A 136 -11.46 -1.95 11.36
C ALA A 136 -11.80 -3.39 11.75
N LEU A 137 -12.41 -4.16 10.83
CA LEU A 137 -12.70 -5.58 11.05
C LEU A 137 -11.42 -6.40 11.24
N ARG A 138 -10.34 -6.09 10.50
CA ARG A 138 -9.04 -6.76 10.64
C ARG A 138 -8.39 -6.49 11.99
N ILE A 139 -8.43 -5.25 12.46
CA ILE A 139 -7.92 -4.87 13.79
C ILE A 139 -8.75 -5.56 14.87
N GLN A 140 -10.07 -5.59 14.71
CA GLN A 140 -10.97 -6.27 15.64
C GLN A 140 -10.72 -7.78 15.66
N ASP A 141 -10.51 -8.43 14.51
CA ASP A 141 -10.21 -9.87 14.45
C ASP A 141 -8.88 -10.20 15.14
N ALA A 142 -7.84 -9.37 14.95
CA ALA A 142 -6.56 -9.51 15.65
C ALA A 142 -6.72 -9.33 17.17
N ALA A 143 -7.49 -8.33 17.61
CA ALA A 143 -7.79 -8.13 19.01
C ALA A 143 -8.60 -9.30 19.61
N ASN A 144 -9.62 -9.78 18.89
CA ASN A 144 -10.44 -10.91 19.30
C ASN A 144 -9.60 -12.20 19.45
N LYS A 145 -8.70 -12.49 18.49
CA LYS A 145 -7.77 -13.63 18.58
C LYS A 145 -6.90 -13.56 19.84
N LYS A 146 -6.36 -12.38 20.15
CA LYS A 146 -5.56 -12.17 21.36
C LYS A 146 -6.38 -12.40 22.62
N VAL A 147 -7.62 -11.89 22.66
CA VAL A 147 -8.53 -12.09 23.79
C VAL A 147 -8.88 -13.57 23.96
N LEU A 148 -9.16 -14.29 22.87
CA LEU A 148 -9.46 -15.72 22.92
C LEU A 148 -8.28 -16.53 23.47
N GLN A 149 -7.05 -16.23 23.03
CA GLN A 149 -5.84 -16.85 23.59
C GLN A 149 -5.68 -16.57 25.08
N GLN A 150 -5.89 -15.32 25.51
CA GLN A 150 -5.84 -14.98 26.94
C GLN A 150 -6.91 -15.73 27.75
N GLN A 151 -8.11 -15.93 27.19
CA GLN A 151 -9.15 -16.70 27.85
C GLN A 151 -8.78 -18.18 27.95
N GLU A 152 -8.18 -18.76 26.91
CA GLU A 152 -7.67 -20.13 26.92
C GLU A 152 -6.57 -20.31 27.98
N ASP A 153 -5.60 -19.39 28.03
CA ASP A 153 -4.53 -19.38 29.04
C ASP A 153 -5.10 -19.24 30.46
N ASN A 154 -6.09 -18.38 30.65
CA ASN A 154 -6.77 -18.21 31.94
C ASN A 154 -7.43 -19.53 32.36
N ILE A 155 -8.18 -20.18 31.47
CA ILE A 155 -8.82 -21.48 31.76
C ILE A 155 -7.75 -22.53 32.12
N LEU A 156 -6.67 -22.64 31.35
CA LEU A 156 -5.58 -23.59 31.61
C LEU A 156 -4.91 -23.32 32.97
N SER A 157 -4.71 -22.05 33.32
CA SER A 157 -4.15 -21.66 34.61
C SER A 157 -5.06 -22.05 35.78
N THR A 158 -6.35 -21.79 35.68
CA THR A 158 -7.36 -22.15 36.68
C THR A 158 -7.46 -23.68 36.84
N LEU A 159 -7.50 -24.42 35.73
CA LEU A 159 -7.50 -25.89 35.72
C LEU A 159 -6.22 -26.47 36.37
N SER A 160 -5.07 -25.83 36.17
CA SER A 160 -3.80 -26.30 36.72
C SER A 160 -3.62 -25.95 38.20
N SER A 161 -4.21 -24.85 38.66
CA SER A 161 -4.16 -24.44 40.07
C SER A 161 -5.07 -25.26 40.98
N THR A 162 -6.17 -25.80 40.46
CA THR A 162 -7.17 -26.50 41.27
C THR A 162 -6.86 -28.00 41.34
N THR A 163 -6.23 -28.44 42.44
CA THR A 163 -5.69 -29.81 42.57
C THR A 163 -6.65 -30.86 43.14
N THR A 164 -7.78 -30.49 43.75
CA THR A 164 -8.60 -31.46 44.52
C THR A 164 -10.11 -31.49 44.22
N ASN A 165 -10.79 -30.36 43.96
CA ASN A 165 -12.19 -30.40 43.47
C ASN A 165 -12.61 -29.07 42.83
N ILE A 166 -12.75 -29.04 41.49
CA ILE A 166 -13.13 -27.81 40.76
C ILE A 166 -14.59 -27.40 40.98
N LEU A 167 -15.42 -28.33 41.48
CA LEU A 167 -16.82 -28.10 41.79
C LEU A 167 -17.02 -27.36 43.12
N GLU A 168 -15.98 -27.25 43.94
CA GLU A 168 -16.02 -26.54 45.23
C GLU A 168 -15.38 -25.15 45.17
N ASP A 169 -14.65 -24.85 44.08
CA ASP A 169 -14.01 -23.55 43.87
C ASP A 169 -14.96 -22.61 43.13
N GLU A 170 -15.73 -21.83 43.90
CA GLU A 170 -16.67 -20.83 43.39
C GLU A 170 -15.98 -19.79 42.49
N SER A 171 -14.70 -19.48 42.75
CA SER A 171 -13.92 -18.53 41.94
C SER A 171 -13.56 -19.10 40.57
N ALA A 172 -13.24 -20.41 40.51
CA ALA A 172 -12.98 -21.12 39.28
C ALA A 172 -14.25 -21.20 38.42
N ILE A 173 -15.39 -21.53 39.04
CA ILE A 173 -16.69 -21.61 38.35
C ILE A 173 -17.06 -20.25 37.76
N GLN A 174 -16.92 -19.16 38.51
CA GLN A 174 -17.24 -17.82 38.03
C GLN A 174 -16.32 -17.36 36.89
N THR A 175 -15.03 -17.72 36.96
CA THR A 175 -14.05 -17.43 35.89
C THR A 175 -14.37 -18.21 34.62
N LEU A 176 -14.72 -19.50 34.74
CA LEU A 176 -15.13 -20.34 33.62
C LEU A 176 -16.42 -19.84 32.96
N ASP A 177 -17.43 -19.42 33.74
CA ASP A 177 -18.72 -18.99 33.21
C ASP A 177 -18.65 -17.61 32.53
N SER A 178 -17.85 -16.69 33.10
CA SER A 178 -17.55 -15.40 32.46
C SER A 178 -16.72 -15.56 31.17
N SER A 179 -15.73 -16.46 31.17
CA SER A 179 -14.93 -16.80 29.99
C SER A 179 -15.75 -17.43 28.87
N LYS A 180 -16.67 -18.35 29.22
CA LYS A 180 -17.63 -18.95 28.29
C LYS A 180 -18.54 -17.90 27.66
N THR A 181 -19.10 -17.01 28.47
CA THR A 181 -20.00 -15.95 27.98
C THR A 181 -19.25 -14.98 27.06
N LEU A 182 -18.03 -14.60 27.40
CA LEU A 182 -17.18 -13.75 26.56
C LEU A 182 -16.87 -14.42 25.22
N THR A 183 -16.49 -15.70 25.24
CA THR A 183 -16.17 -16.49 24.04
C THR A 183 -17.38 -16.59 23.11
N VAL A 184 -18.58 -16.89 23.64
CA VAL A 184 -19.82 -16.94 22.86
C VAL A 184 -20.14 -15.58 22.22
N ASN A 185 -19.93 -14.48 22.95
CA ASN A 185 -20.14 -13.13 22.41
C ASN A 185 -19.14 -12.78 21.30
N ILE A 186 -17.87 -13.18 21.45
CA ILE A 186 -16.84 -13.00 20.42
C ILE A 186 -17.20 -13.83 19.17
N MET A 187 -17.60 -15.09 19.33
CA MET A 187 -18.00 -15.95 18.22
C MET A 187 -19.16 -15.34 17.41
N LYS A 188 -20.21 -14.83 18.08
CA LYS A 188 -21.33 -14.14 17.41
C LYS A 188 -20.88 -12.90 16.64
N ARG A 189 -19.98 -12.10 17.22
CA ARG A 189 -19.41 -10.92 16.54
C ARG A 189 -18.55 -11.31 15.34
N GLN A 190 -17.82 -12.41 15.44
CA GLN A 190 -16.94 -12.91 14.39
C GLN A 190 -17.75 -13.50 13.22
N GLU A 191 -18.90 -14.12 13.48
CA GLU A 191 -19.81 -14.60 12.44
C GLU A 191 -20.40 -13.46 11.62
N ALA A 192 -20.84 -12.38 12.27
CA ALA A 192 -21.30 -11.17 11.58
C ALA A 192 -20.16 -10.51 10.76
N ALA A 193 -18.95 -10.44 11.33
CA ALA A 193 -17.77 -9.92 10.64
C ALA A 193 -17.38 -10.78 9.41
N ARG A 194 -17.56 -12.10 9.49
CA ARG A 194 -17.27 -13.04 8.40
C ARG A 194 -18.16 -12.80 7.19
N SER A 195 -19.48 -12.67 7.40
CA SER A 195 -20.42 -12.37 6.30
C SER A 195 -20.03 -11.06 5.60
N MET A 196 -19.65 -10.04 6.36
CA MET A 196 -19.21 -8.76 5.79
C MET A 196 -17.89 -8.87 5.04
N THR A 197 -16.96 -9.67 5.56
CA THR A 197 -15.66 -9.94 4.90
C THR A 197 -15.86 -10.69 3.58
N GLU A 198 -16.81 -11.61 3.51
CA GLU A 198 -17.14 -12.32 2.27
C GLU A 198 -17.66 -11.36 1.19
N ASP A 199 -18.50 -10.39 1.55
CA ASP A 199 -18.99 -9.39 0.61
C ASP A 199 -17.88 -8.42 0.15
N ILE A 200 -16.97 -8.05 1.05
CA ILE A 200 -15.77 -7.27 0.69
C ILE A 200 -14.86 -8.09 -0.23
N ASN A 201 -14.69 -9.39 0.03
CA ASN A 201 -13.87 -10.26 -0.81
C ASN A 201 -14.46 -10.41 -2.22
N LYS A 202 -15.78 -10.54 -2.37
CA LYS A 202 -16.43 -10.52 -3.71
C LYS A 202 -16.11 -9.24 -4.48
N PHE A 203 -16.05 -8.10 -3.80
CA PHE A 203 -15.63 -6.85 -4.44
C PHE A 203 -14.15 -6.90 -4.84
N ARG A 204 -13.27 -7.41 -3.96
CA ARG A 204 -11.83 -7.60 -4.24
C ARG A 204 -11.59 -8.57 -5.41
N ASP A 205 -12.41 -9.61 -5.55
CA ASP A 205 -12.32 -10.59 -6.64
C ASP A 205 -12.48 -9.95 -8.02
N THR A 206 -13.22 -8.84 -8.11
CA THR A 206 -13.38 -8.08 -9.36
C THR A 206 -12.06 -7.45 -9.81
N TYR A 207 -11.16 -7.15 -8.86
CA TYR A 207 -9.84 -6.55 -9.10
C TYR A 207 -8.73 -7.60 -9.11
N LEU A 208 -9.07 -8.88 -8.91
CA LEU A 208 -8.11 -9.96 -8.80
C LEU A 208 -7.29 -10.11 -10.10
N GLN A 209 -7.94 -10.00 -11.26
CA GLN A 209 -7.30 -10.06 -12.57
C GLN A 209 -6.31 -8.91 -12.80
N PHE A 210 -6.63 -7.71 -12.29
CA PHE A 210 -5.73 -6.56 -12.35
C PHE A 210 -4.49 -6.80 -11.48
N ALA A 211 -4.67 -7.33 -10.27
CA ALA A 211 -3.56 -7.63 -9.39
C ALA A 211 -2.66 -8.76 -9.94
N ASP A 212 -3.24 -9.76 -10.63
CA ASP A 212 -2.48 -10.77 -11.37
C ASP A 212 -1.64 -10.17 -12.49
N HIS A 213 -2.21 -9.26 -13.27
CA HIS A 213 -1.49 -8.59 -14.34
C HIS A 213 -0.29 -7.80 -13.78
N CYS A 214 -0.50 -7.07 -12.67
CA CYS A 214 0.57 -6.37 -11.98
C CYS A 214 1.62 -7.33 -11.36
N ALA A 215 1.24 -8.52 -10.92
CA ALA A 215 2.18 -9.54 -10.44
C ALA A 215 2.99 -10.15 -11.59
N ALA A 216 2.39 -10.37 -12.77
CA ALA A 216 3.07 -10.88 -13.96
C ALA A 216 4.23 -9.95 -14.41
N VAL A 217 4.12 -8.65 -14.15
CA VAL A 217 5.18 -7.67 -14.41
C VAL A 217 6.48 -8.00 -13.66
N ARG A 218 6.37 -8.51 -12.43
CA ARG A 218 7.54 -8.93 -11.65
C ARG A 218 8.27 -10.10 -12.30
N TYR A 219 7.55 -11.02 -12.92
CA TYR A 219 8.15 -12.13 -13.66
C TYR A 219 8.96 -11.64 -14.86
N LEU A 220 8.42 -10.69 -15.63
CA LEU A 220 9.13 -10.08 -16.75
C LEU A 220 10.41 -9.37 -16.29
N ASP A 221 10.37 -8.72 -15.13
CA ASP A 221 11.54 -8.07 -14.56
C ASP A 221 12.60 -9.08 -14.09
N ARG A 222 12.19 -10.17 -13.42
CA ARG A 222 13.08 -11.27 -13.01
C ARG A 222 13.72 -12.00 -14.20
N ASP A 223 12.98 -12.23 -15.28
CA ASP A 223 13.49 -12.90 -16.49
C ASP A 223 14.51 -12.04 -17.23
N VAL A 224 14.25 -10.73 -17.32
CA VAL A 224 15.23 -9.76 -17.84
C VAL A 224 16.47 -9.69 -16.93
N GLU A 225 16.30 -9.86 -15.63
CA GLU A 225 17.38 -9.87 -14.64
C GLU A 225 18.22 -11.16 -14.68
N GLN A 226 17.60 -12.34 -14.88
CA GLN A 226 18.33 -13.60 -15.11
C GLN A 226 19.18 -13.54 -16.39
N LYS A 227 18.69 -12.90 -17.46
CA LYS A 227 19.49 -12.65 -18.68
C LYS A 227 20.59 -11.60 -18.48
N ARG A 228 20.45 -10.69 -17.53
CA ARG A 228 21.43 -9.62 -17.22
C ARG A 228 22.47 -10.00 -16.16
N ARG A 229 22.40 -11.18 -15.54
CA ARG A 229 23.34 -11.68 -14.52
C ARG A 229 24.83 -11.78 -14.93
N SER A 230 25.19 -11.48 -16.18
CA SER A 230 26.58 -11.24 -16.61
C SER A 230 27.11 -9.84 -16.32
N ARG A 231 26.28 -8.88 -15.87
CA ARG A 231 26.70 -7.55 -15.40
C ARG A 231 26.00 -7.23 -14.08
N LYS A 232 26.79 -7.10 -13.01
CA LYS A 232 26.35 -6.78 -11.63
C LYS A 232 25.44 -5.55 -11.60
N THR A 233 24.12 -5.71 -11.56
CA THR A 233 23.20 -4.60 -11.31
C THR A 233 22.03 -5.09 -10.46
N THR A 234 21.92 -4.52 -9.27
CA THR A 234 20.94 -4.84 -8.21
C THR A 234 19.54 -4.33 -8.58
N ALA A 235 18.54 -5.19 -8.35
CA ALA A 235 17.11 -5.00 -8.59
C ALA A 235 16.55 -3.66 -8.10
N VAL A 236 15.56 -3.13 -8.81
CA VAL A 236 14.68 -2.05 -8.31
C VAL A 236 13.71 -2.69 -7.33
N SER A 237 13.82 -2.33 -6.06
CA SER A 237 13.11 -2.95 -4.94
C SER A 237 11.74 -2.32 -4.68
N GLN A 238 11.61 -1.00 -4.88
CA GLN A 238 10.40 -0.27 -4.53
C GLN A 238 10.04 0.81 -5.55
N ILE A 239 8.73 0.95 -5.81
CA ILE A 239 8.15 2.10 -6.51
C ILE A 239 7.41 2.94 -5.49
N PHE A 240 7.63 4.26 -5.50
CA PHE A 240 6.70 5.19 -4.91
C PHE A 240 5.86 5.76 -6.06
N VAL A 241 4.59 5.38 -6.11
CA VAL A 241 3.65 5.94 -7.08
C VAL A 241 3.06 7.19 -6.45
N TYR A 242 3.49 8.34 -6.92
CA TYR A 242 2.86 9.61 -6.65
C TYR A 242 1.88 9.88 -7.80
N GLU A 243 0.74 9.19 -7.78
CA GLU A 243 -0.53 9.80 -8.17
C GLU A 243 -1.74 8.93 -7.78
N LYS A 244 -2.90 9.58 -7.81
CA LYS A 244 -4.23 9.03 -7.58
C LYS A 244 -4.93 9.05 -8.96
N PRO A 245 -4.73 8.07 -9.87
CA PRO A 245 -5.46 8.06 -11.13
C PRO A 245 -6.86 7.53 -10.89
N SER A 246 -7.87 8.27 -11.35
CA SER A 246 -9.24 7.75 -11.47
C SER A 246 -9.24 6.48 -12.32
N PHE A 247 -9.78 5.40 -11.77
CA PHE A 247 -9.64 4.02 -12.25
C PHE A 247 -10.17 3.77 -13.67
N GLN A 248 -11.01 4.66 -14.20
CA GLN A 248 -11.46 4.63 -15.59
C GLN A 248 -10.30 4.59 -16.61
N ARG A 249 -9.12 5.16 -16.31
CA ARG A 249 -7.97 5.15 -17.25
C ARG A 249 -7.14 3.85 -17.19
N LEU A 250 -7.08 3.16 -16.05
CA LEU A 250 -6.37 1.88 -15.92
C LEU A 250 -7.15 0.73 -16.57
N GLN A 251 -8.48 0.74 -16.51
CA GLN A 251 -9.32 -0.22 -17.24
C GLN A 251 -9.18 -0.11 -18.77
N ILE A 252 -8.96 1.09 -19.31
CA ILE A 252 -8.78 1.30 -20.75
C ILE A 252 -7.42 0.77 -21.23
N ALA A 253 -6.36 0.91 -20.42
CA ALA A 253 -5.05 0.37 -20.76
C ALA A 253 -5.01 -1.17 -20.77
N VAL A 254 -5.81 -1.82 -19.91
CA VAL A 254 -5.90 -3.30 -19.84
C VAL A 254 -6.86 -3.88 -20.88
N ARG A 255 -7.81 -3.09 -21.42
CA ARG A 255 -8.73 -3.54 -22.49
C ARG A 255 -8.18 -3.44 -23.91
N GLU A 256 -7.06 -2.73 -24.11
CA GLU A 256 -6.45 -2.52 -25.45
C GLU A 256 -5.17 -3.34 -25.72
N THR A 257 -4.88 -4.35 -24.89
CA THR A 257 -3.84 -5.38 -25.14
C THR A 257 -4.46 -6.76 -25.16
#